data_AF-A0A2M7PK93-F1
#
_entry.id   AF-A0A2M7PK93-F1
#
_cell.length_a   1.000
_cell.length_b   1.000
_cell.length_c   1.000
_cell.angle_alpha   90.00
_cell.angle_beta   90.00
_cell.angle_gamma   90.00
#
_symmetry.space_group_name_H-M   'P 1'
#
loop_
_entity.id
_entity.type
_entity.pdbx_description
1 polymer ?
#
loop_
_entity_poly.entity_id
_entity_poly.type
_entity_poly.pdbx_seq_one_letter_code
_entity_poly.pdbx_strand_id
1 'polypeptide(L)'
;IVKTVKSAKKIVERKDAVVWDILENILKGHPVLLNRAPTLHRLGIQAFQPKLVEGKAIQLHPLVCTAFNADFDGDQMAVHVPLGNAAVLEAQILMLASHNILNPANGAPIMVPSQDMVLGLYYITKPRKSTPDHPVKGEGMSFYSPEEVNIAYNEKRVDLHAIINVKVDDVVDGVAVNRMIETSVGRVMFNQFVPKEYGYINALMTKKALRDIIGGILKVTSTDVTARFLDDIKHLGFTMAFKGGLSFSLGNVMVPEIKVSLVKKANDEVEEVLNNYNMGFITNNERYNQIIDIWTHANSHLTNTLMKELSQDDQGFNPVYMMLDSGARGSKEQIRQLSGMRGLMAKPQKSGAKGGEIIENPILSNFKEDLSVLEYFISTHGARKGLADTALKTADAGYLTRRLVDVAQDVVINEVDCGTLRGLTINALKKNEDIVES
;
A
#
# COMPACT_ATOMS: atom_id res chain seq x y z
N ILE A 1 43.39 -15.13 23.51
CA ILE A 1 42.41 -15.84 24.39
C ILE A 1 42.57 -17.36 24.30
N VAL A 2 42.84 -17.94 23.12
CA VAL A 2 43.04 -19.38 22.99
C VAL A 2 44.26 -19.70 22.12
N LYS A 3 45.00 -20.76 22.45
CA LYS A 3 46.25 -21.14 21.75
C LYS A 3 46.06 -22.15 20.60
N THR A 4 44.93 -22.86 20.54
CA THR A 4 44.67 -23.89 19.51
C THR A 4 43.22 -23.84 19.02
N VAL A 5 42.98 -24.27 17.78
CA VAL A 5 41.63 -24.38 17.18
C VAL A 5 40.73 -25.33 17.98
N LYS A 6 41.29 -26.44 18.51
CA LYS A 6 40.53 -27.39 19.35
C LYS A 6 40.03 -26.75 20.64
N SER A 7 40.86 -25.94 21.28
CA SER A 7 40.46 -25.19 22.47
C SER A 7 39.42 -24.11 22.15
N ALA A 8 39.52 -23.45 21.00
CA ALA A 8 38.54 -22.46 20.56
C ALA A 8 37.17 -23.10 20.31
N LYS A 9 37.15 -24.28 19.65
CA LYS A 9 35.92 -25.06 19.43
C LYS A 9 35.21 -25.39 20.76
N LYS A 10 35.95 -25.81 21.78
CA LYS A 10 35.39 -26.12 23.11
C LYS A 10 34.74 -24.91 23.79
N ILE A 11 35.36 -23.74 23.67
CA ILE A 11 34.83 -22.48 24.24
C ILE A 11 33.53 -22.08 23.53
N VAL A 12 33.48 -22.22 22.20
CA VAL A 12 32.26 -21.96 21.40
C VAL A 12 31.15 -22.97 21.74
N GLU A 13 31.47 -24.25 21.86
CA GLU A 13 30.51 -25.30 22.24
C GLU A 13 29.93 -25.09 23.65
N ARG A 14 30.73 -24.57 24.59
CA ARG A 14 30.29 -24.20 25.94
C ARG A 14 29.50 -22.89 26.00
N LYS A 15 29.55 -22.08 24.93
CA LYS A 15 28.90 -20.76 24.83
C LYS A 15 29.35 -19.79 25.93
N ASP A 16 30.66 -19.78 26.20
CA ASP A 16 31.25 -18.87 27.20
C ASP A 16 30.96 -17.40 26.83
N ALA A 17 30.76 -16.53 27.82
CA ALA A 17 30.32 -15.14 27.64
C ALA A 17 31.19 -14.35 26.64
N VAL A 18 32.51 -14.58 26.67
CA VAL A 18 33.51 -13.94 25.81
C VAL A 18 33.24 -14.16 24.31
N VAL A 19 32.56 -15.24 23.93
CA VAL A 19 32.24 -15.54 22.52
C VAL A 19 31.26 -14.51 21.95
N TRP A 20 30.33 -14.00 22.77
CA TRP A 20 29.32 -13.04 22.31
C TRP A 20 29.92 -11.67 22.01
N ASP A 21 30.85 -11.20 22.84
CA ASP A 21 31.59 -9.94 22.61
C ASP A 21 32.43 -10.01 21.33
N ILE A 22 33.07 -11.16 21.09
CA ILE A 22 33.84 -11.39 19.87
C ILE A 22 32.90 -11.43 18.66
N LEU A 23 31.77 -12.12 18.76
CA LEU A 23 30.79 -12.22 17.69
C LEU A 23 30.24 -10.85 17.32
N GLU A 24 29.86 -10.02 18.29
CA GLU A 24 29.36 -8.66 18.03
C GLU A 24 30.40 -7.81 17.28
N ASN A 25 31.68 -7.91 17.66
CA ASN A 25 32.75 -7.19 16.99
C ASN A 25 33.04 -7.71 15.58
N ILE A 26 32.93 -9.02 15.34
CA ILE A 26 33.08 -9.61 13.99
C ILE A 26 31.93 -9.17 13.08
N LEU A 27 30.71 -9.05 13.62
CA LEU A 27 29.54 -8.68 12.84
C LEU A 27 29.58 -7.21 12.39
N LYS A 28 30.23 -6.31 13.14
CA LYS A 28 30.36 -4.88 12.77
C LYS A 28 31.09 -4.73 11.43
N GLY A 29 30.40 -4.16 10.45
CA GLY A 29 30.94 -3.98 9.10
C GLY A 29 30.96 -5.26 8.25
N HIS A 30 30.28 -6.33 8.69
CA HIS A 30 30.09 -7.54 7.90
C HIS A 30 28.61 -7.73 7.58
N PRO A 31 28.13 -7.34 6.38
CA PRO A 31 26.73 -7.52 6.02
C PRO A 31 26.39 -8.99 5.80
N VAL A 32 25.10 -9.30 5.86
CA VAL A 32 24.51 -10.59 5.49
C VAL A 32 23.49 -10.38 4.39
N LEU A 33 23.32 -11.36 3.50
CA LEU A 33 22.31 -11.32 2.46
C LEU A 33 21.05 -12.05 2.95
N LEU A 34 19.91 -11.39 2.86
CA LEU A 34 18.60 -12.02 3.03
C LEU A 34 17.98 -12.29 1.68
N ASN A 35 17.41 -13.49 1.53
CA ASN A 35 16.69 -13.91 0.34
C ASN A 35 15.35 -14.54 0.73
N ARG A 36 14.29 -14.24 -0.03
CA ARG A 36 12.99 -14.90 0.07
C ARG A 36 12.65 -15.58 -1.25
N ALA A 37 12.23 -16.84 -1.17
CA ALA A 37 11.69 -17.56 -2.32
C ALA A 37 10.19 -17.24 -2.49
N PRO A 38 9.69 -17.04 -3.72
CA PRO A 38 10.40 -16.98 -5.00
C PRO A 38 11.07 -15.61 -5.25
N THR A 39 12.31 -15.62 -5.76
CA THR A 39 13.05 -14.40 -6.12
C THR A 39 12.64 -13.92 -7.53
N LEU A 40 11.73 -12.94 -7.61
CA LEU A 40 11.18 -12.45 -8.88
C LEU A 40 12.01 -11.34 -9.54
N HIS A 41 12.78 -10.59 -8.76
CA HIS A 41 13.58 -9.46 -9.21
C HIS A 41 14.78 -9.23 -8.28
N ARG A 42 15.74 -8.40 -8.68
CA ARG A 42 16.98 -8.18 -7.90
C ARG A 42 16.77 -7.79 -6.43
N LEU A 43 15.69 -7.05 -6.13
CA LEU A 43 15.37 -6.64 -4.75
C LEU A 43 14.87 -7.79 -3.85
N GLY A 44 14.68 -9.00 -4.39
CA GLY A 44 14.40 -10.19 -3.60
C GLY A 44 15.63 -10.75 -2.88
N ILE A 45 16.82 -10.18 -3.15
CA ILE A 45 18.05 -10.41 -2.38
C ILE A 45 18.61 -9.04 -2.00
N GLN A 46 18.75 -8.78 -0.71
CA GLN A 46 19.34 -7.52 -0.21
C GLN A 46 20.31 -7.79 0.94
N ALA A 47 21.29 -6.90 1.07
CA ALA A 47 22.24 -6.93 2.16
C ALA A 47 21.75 -6.09 3.35
N PHE A 48 21.97 -6.62 4.55
CA PHE A 48 21.66 -5.97 5.81
C PHE A 48 22.83 -6.08 6.78
N GLN A 49 22.94 -5.09 7.67
CA GLN A 49 23.87 -5.16 8.78
C GLN A 49 23.23 -5.97 9.91
N PRO A 50 23.78 -7.15 10.28
CA PRO A 50 23.18 -8.00 11.30
C PRO A 50 23.30 -7.35 12.70
N LYS A 51 22.23 -7.46 13.48
CA LYS A 51 22.21 -7.13 14.91
C LYS A 51 21.85 -8.39 15.69
N LEU A 52 22.61 -8.70 16.73
CA LEU A 52 22.31 -9.83 17.61
C LEU A 52 20.98 -9.56 18.33
N VAL A 53 20.08 -10.53 18.26
CA VAL A 53 18.78 -10.52 18.92
C VAL A 53 18.59 -11.85 19.65
N GLU A 54 17.82 -11.82 20.73
CA GLU A 54 17.39 -13.06 21.39
C GLU A 54 16.25 -13.71 20.59
N GLY A 55 16.22 -15.05 20.60
CA GLY A 55 15.24 -15.85 19.88
C GLY A 55 15.76 -16.51 18.62
N LYS A 56 14.86 -17.17 17.89
CA LYS A 56 15.17 -17.95 16.67
C LYS A 56 14.52 -17.39 15.40
N ALA A 57 13.83 -16.25 15.51
CA ALA A 57 13.14 -15.59 14.41
C ALA A 57 14.00 -14.43 13.87
N ILE A 58 14.07 -14.31 12.55
CA ILE A 58 14.73 -13.19 11.88
C ILE A 58 13.82 -11.97 12.00
N GLN A 59 14.36 -10.85 12.45
CA GLN A 59 13.67 -9.56 12.43
C GLN A 59 13.98 -8.85 11.11
N LEU A 60 12.93 -8.55 10.34
CA LEU A 60 13.04 -7.84 9.07
C LEU A 60 12.45 -6.43 9.19
N HIS A 61 13.06 -5.47 8.51
CA HIS A 61 12.57 -4.10 8.49
C HIS A 61 11.23 -3.98 7.74
N PRO A 62 10.17 -3.34 8.28
CA PRO A 62 8.85 -3.32 7.63
C PRO A 62 8.82 -2.68 6.23
N LEU A 63 9.69 -1.69 5.97
CA LEU A 63 9.72 -1.02 4.66
C LEU A 63 10.26 -1.91 3.53
N VAL A 64 11.06 -2.94 3.85
CA VAL A 64 11.61 -3.84 2.82
C VAL A 64 10.68 -5.02 2.49
N CYS A 65 9.65 -5.26 3.30
CA CYS A 65 8.69 -6.34 3.08
C CYS A 65 8.02 -6.26 1.71
N THR A 66 7.76 -5.05 1.20
CA THR A 66 7.20 -4.84 -0.15
C THR A 66 8.13 -5.35 -1.25
N ALA A 67 9.44 -5.15 -1.10
CA ALA A 67 10.44 -5.63 -2.03
C ALA A 67 10.59 -7.16 -1.96
N PHE A 68 10.58 -7.76 -0.76
CA PHE A 68 10.60 -9.22 -0.64
C PHE A 68 9.26 -9.90 -0.97
N ASN A 69 8.19 -9.11 -1.15
CA ASN A 69 6.82 -9.58 -1.20
C ASN A 69 6.48 -10.47 0.01
N ALA A 70 7.03 -10.14 1.18
CA ALA A 70 6.97 -10.93 2.40
C ALA A 70 5.89 -10.43 3.34
N ASP A 71 5.24 -11.35 4.03
CA ASP A 71 4.38 -11.12 5.18
C ASP A 71 4.90 -11.86 6.42
N PHE A 72 4.20 -11.72 7.54
CA PHE A 72 4.61 -12.26 8.84
C PHE A 72 3.64 -13.33 9.35
N ASP A 73 3.16 -14.21 8.45
CA ASP A 73 2.22 -15.30 8.75
C ASP A 73 2.89 -16.69 8.83
N GLY A 74 4.21 -16.76 8.67
CA GLY A 74 4.98 -18.01 8.68
C GLY A 74 6.08 -18.08 7.62
N ASP A 75 6.19 -17.06 6.78
CA ASP A 75 7.26 -16.90 5.79
C ASP A 75 8.67 -17.12 6.35
N GLN A 76 9.50 -17.77 5.54
CA GLN A 76 10.89 -18.08 5.87
C GLN A 76 11.84 -17.40 4.89
N MET A 77 12.99 -16.95 5.40
CA MET A 77 14.05 -16.34 4.60
C MET A 77 15.37 -17.07 4.80
N ALA A 78 16.14 -17.17 3.74
CA ALA A 78 17.50 -17.68 3.79
C ALA A 78 18.47 -16.54 4.09
N VAL A 79 19.48 -16.83 4.92
CA VAL A 79 20.57 -15.92 5.26
C VAL A 79 21.86 -16.46 4.65
N HIS A 80 22.55 -15.64 3.86
CA HIS A 80 23.86 -15.97 3.29
C HIS A 80 24.92 -15.02 3.84
N VAL A 81 26.11 -15.56 4.13
CA VAL A 81 27.24 -14.80 4.66
C VAL A 81 28.31 -14.67 3.57
N PRO A 82 28.59 -13.46 3.05
CA PRO A 82 29.66 -13.26 2.08
C PRO A 82 31.03 -13.49 2.75
N LEU A 83 31.86 -14.37 2.21
CA LEU A 83 33.14 -14.74 2.86
C LEU A 83 34.34 -13.96 2.32
N GLY A 84 34.35 -13.64 1.02
CA GLY A 84 35.45 -12.93 0.38
C GLY A 84 35.35 -11.41 0.61
N ASN A 85 36.48 -10.74 0.79
CA ASN A 85 36.52 -9.28 0.98
C ASN A 85 35.83 -8.53 -0.17
N ALA A 86 35.99 -8.99 -1.41
CA ALA A 86 35.31 -8.42 -2.57
C ALA A 86 33.78 -8.57 -2.49
N ALA A 87 33.29 -9.73 -2.05
CA ALA A 87 31.85 -9.99 -1.88
C ALA A 87 31.25 -9.17 -0.71
N VAL A 88 32.01 -9.00 0.37
CA VAL A 88 31.62 -8.13 1.50
C VAL A 88 31.48 -6.68 1.01
N LEU A 89 32.46 -6.19 0.25
CA LEU A 89 32.45 -4.83 -0.28
C LEU A 89 31.34 -4.62 -1.32
N GLU A 90 31.10 -5.59 -2.20
CA GLU A 90 29.97 -5.59 -3.13
C GLU A 90 28.62 -5.52 -2.39
N ALA A 91 28.46 -6.34 -1.35
CA ALA A 91 27.25 -6.34 -0.54
C ALA A 91 27.01 -4.99 0.15
N GLN A 92 28.07 -4.33 0.64
CA GLN A 92 27.99 -3.02 1.28
C GLN A 92 27.65 -1.90 0.31
N ILE A 93 28.29 -1.87 -0.87
CA ILE A 93 28.18 -0.74 -1.79
C ILE A 93 26.95 -0.87 -2.71
N LEU A 94 26.62 -2.09 -3.16
CA LEU A 94 25.59 -2.29 -4.19
C LEU A 94 24.30 -2.90 -3.63
N MET A 95 24.41 -3.84 -2.69
CA MET A 95 23.26 -4.65 -2.26
C MET A 95 22.59 -4.15 -0.99
N LEU A 96 23.16 -3.18 -0.28
CA LEU A 96 22.62 -2.65 0.96
C LEU A 96 21.20 -2.12 0.75
N ALA A 97 20.27 -2.48 1.64
CA ALA A 97 18.86 -2.12 1.49
C ALA A 97 18.62 -0.60 1.40
N SER A 98 19.44 0.21 2.08
CA SER A 98 19.37 1.68 2.04
C SER A 98 19.70 2.28 0.67
N HIS A 99 20.44 1.58 -0.19
CA HIS A 99 20.74 2.05 -1.55
C HIS A 99 19.61 1.72 -2.53
N ASN A 100 18.77 0.74 -2.19
CA ASN A 100 17.77 0.16 -3.09
C ASN A 100 16.36 0.70 -2.80
N ILE A 101 16.22 2.03 -2.81
CA ILE A 101 14.95 2.74 -2.53
C ILE A 101 14.00 2.75 -3.74
N LEU A 102 14.56 2.72 -4.95
CA LEU A 102 13.82 2.81 -6.21
C LEU A 102 13.59 1.44 -6.84
N ASN A 103 12.44 1.29 -7.49
CA ASN A 103 12.14 0.14 -8.33
C ASN A 103 12.94 0.22 -9.64
N PRO A 104 13.75 -0.79 -9.99
CA PRO A 104 14.52 -0.82 -11.24
C PRO A 104 13.66 -0.76 -12.50
N ALA A 105 12.40 -1.22 -12.43
CA ALA A 105 11.54 -1.33 -13.61
C ALA A 105 10.95 0.01 -14.07
N ASN A 106 10.71 0.95 -13.16
CA ASN A 106 10.00 2.20 -13.47
C ASN A 106 10.52 3.44 -12.73
N GLY A 107 11.57 3.31 -11.91
CA GLY A 107 12.17 4.42 -11.16
C GLY A 107 11.28 4.98 -10.04
N ALA A 108 10.13 4.38 -9.75
CA ALA A 108 9.28 4.79 -8.64
C ALA A 108 9.81 4.24 -7.30
N PRO A 109 9.65 4.95 -6.16
CA PRO A 109 10.03 4.42 -4.86
C PRO A 109 9.28 3.12 -4.53
N ILE A 110 10.02 2.09 -4.12
CA ILE A 110 9.47 0.80 -3.66
C ILE A 110 9.40 0.71 -2.13
N MET A 111 10.33 1.39 -1.45
CA MET A 111 10.39 1.50 0.01
C MET A 111 9.39 2.55 0.51
N VAL A 112 8.10 2.29 0.31
CA VAL A 112 7.01 3.17 0.74
C VAL A 112 6.35 2.55 1.98
N PRO A 113 6.01 3.35 3.01
CA PRO A 113 5.21 2.87 4.13
C PRO A 113 3.96 2.12 3.67
N SER A 114 3.60 1.07 4.40
CA SER A 114 2.48 0.20 4.08
C SER A 114 1.50 0.10 5.26
N GLN A 115 0.24 -0.20 4.95
CA GLN A 115 -0.80 -0.53 5.93
C GLN A 115 -0.85 0.47 7.10
N ASP A 116 -0.62 0.01 8.32
CA ASP A 116 -0.75 0.76 9.57
C ASP A 116 0.11 2.02 9.61
N MET A 117 1.30 2.00 9.01
CA MET A 117 2.16 3.19 8.92
C MET A 117 1.47 4.30 8.12
N VAL A 118 0.87 3.93 6.97
CA VAL A 118 0.13 4.87 6.13
C VAL A 118 -1.11 5.36 6.86
N LEU A 119 -1.83 4.47 7.54
CA LEU A 119 -3.03 4.83 8.29
C LEU A 119 -2.71 5.83 9.42
N GLY A 120 -1.61 5.62 10.14
CA GLY A 120 -1.14 6.54 11.19
C GLY A 120 -0.73 7.91 10.64
N LEU A 121 0.02 7.94 9.52
CA LEU A 121 0.41 9.18 8.84
C LEU A 121 -0.80 9.92 8.24
N TYR A 122 -1.75 9.19 7.68
CA TYR A 122 -3.01 9.73 7.20
C TYR A 122 -3.83 10.33 8.37
N TYR A 123 -3.93 9.60 9.48
CA TYR A 123 -4.65 10.05 10.67
C TYR A 123 -4.08 11.37 11.21
N ILE A 124 -2.77 11.47 11.43
CA ILE A 124 -2.16 12.71 11.95
C ILE A 124 -2.31 13.89 10.98
N THR A 125 -2.28 13.66 9.67
CA THR A 125 -2.34 14.74 8.68
C THR A 125 -3.76 15.15 8.26
N LYS A 126 -4.80 14.48 8.81
CA LYS A 126 -6.19 14.76 8.50
C LYS A 126 -6.74 15.91 9.36
N PRO A 127 -7.18 17.03 8.77
CA PRO A 127 -7.82 18.10 9.52
C PRO A 127 -9.26 17.71 9.90
N ARG A 128 -9.74 18.23 11.03
CA ARG A 128 -11.12 18.10 11.51
C ARG A 128 -11.67 19.48 11.82
N LYS A 129 -12.89 19.77 11.36
CA LYS A 129 -13.59 21.01 11.72
C LYS A 129 -14.33 20.83 13.03
N SER A 130 -14.34 21.85 13.88
CA SER A 130 -15.11 21.83 15.12
C SER A 130 -16.61 21.74 14.83
N THR A 131 -17.28 20.79 15.46
CA THR A 131 -18.75 20.69 15.47
C THR A 131 -19.27 20.83 16.90
N PRO A 132 -20.56 21.16 17.10
CA PRO A 132 -21.15 21.23 18.44
C PRO A 132 -20.94 19.93 19.25
N ASP A 133 -20.99 18.78 18.58
CA ASP A 133 -20.81 17.46 19.19
C ASP A 133 -19.34 17.11 19.44
N HIS A 134 -18.42 17.68 18.66
CA HIS A 134 -16.98 17.45 18.75
C HIS A 134 -16.21 18.78 18.65
N PRO A 135 -16.09 19.53 19.76
CA PRO A 135 -15.34 20.77 19.77
C PRO A 135 -13.85 20.48 19.57
N VAL A 136 -13.27 21.01 18.50
CA VAL A 136 -11.84 20.89 18.20
C VAL A 136 -11.12 22.09 18.79
N LYS A 137 -10.28 21.86 19.80
CA LYS A 137 -9.55 22.93 20.48
C LYS A 137 -8.48 23.52 19.57
N GLY A 138 -8.39 24.84 19.55
CA GLY A 138 -7.34 25.55 18.83
C GLY A 138 -7.62 25.85 17.36
N GLU A 139 -8.83 25.59 16.88
CA GLU A 139 -9.23 25.97 15.52
C GLU A 139 -9.08 27.48 15.30
N GLY A 140 -8.39 27.86 14.22
CA GLY A 140 -8.15 29.25 13.85
C GLY A 140 -7.04 29.97 14.64
N MET A 141 -6.38 29.28 15.58
CA MET A 141 -5.24 29.87 16.30
C MET A 141 -4.06 30.10 15.35
N SER A 142 -3.29 31.16 15.64
CA SER A 142 -2.11 31.53 14.88
C SER A 142 -0.85 31.32 15.72
N PHE A 143 0.18 30.74 15.11
CA PHE A 143 1.44 30.38 15.76
C PHE A 143 2.64 30.94 14.98
N TYR A 144 3.66 31.38 15.72
CA TYR A 144 4.87 31.95 15.15
C TYR A 144 5.87 30.89 14.68
N SER A 145 5.90 29.71 15.31
CA SER A 145 6.84 28.64 14.95
C SER A 145 6.26 27.23 15.17
N PRO A 146 6.82 26.20 14.51
CA PRO A 146 6.48 24.80 14.80
C PRO A 146 6.70 24.38 16.26
N GLU A 147 7.67 25.00 16.94
CA GLU A 147 7.96 24.73 18.35
C GLU A 147 6.83 25.20 19.27
N GLU A 148 6.23 26.36 18.97
CA GLU A 148 5.09 26.88 19.71
C GLU A 148 3.86 25.96 19.59
N VAL A 149 3.66 25.39 18.40
CA VAL A 149 2.61 24.39 18.14
C VAL A 149 2.83 23.13 19.00
N ASN A 150 4.08 22.65 19.10
CA ASN A 150 4.42 21.51 19.96
C ASN A 150 4.13 21.81 21.44
N ILE A 151 4.49 23.00 21.93
CA ILE A 151 4.21 23.43 23.30
C ILE A 151 2.70 23.46 23.53
N ALA A 152 1.94 24.09 22.64
CA ALA A 152 0.49 24.19 22.75
C ALA A 152 -0.20 22.81 22.75
N TYR A 153 0.31 21.86 21.95
CA TYR A 153 -0.18 20.49 21.91
C TYR A 153 0.13 19.74 23.23
N ASN A 154 1.35 19.87 23.74
CA ASN A 154 1.77 19.26 25.00
C ASN A 154 0.95 19.78 26.20
N GLU A 155 0.64 21.08 26.20
CA GLU A 155 -0.25 21.74 27.17
C GLU A 155 -1.74 21.47 26.93
N LYS A 156 -2.09 20.65 25.93
CA LYS A 156 -3.46 20.28 25.55
C LYS A 156 -4.37 21.49 25.25
N ARG A 157 -3.77 22.56 24.74
CA ARG A 157 -4.45 23.78 24.28
C ARG A 157 -4.97 23.65 22.85
N VAL A 158 -4.34 22.81 22.05
CA VAL A 158 -4.76 22.48 20.67
C VAL A 158 -4.90 20.97 20.49
N ASP A 159 -5.85 20.56 19.66
CA ASP A 159 -6.02 19.16 19.26
C ASP A 159 -5.20 18.83 18.02
N LEU A 160 -4.86 17.55 17.83
CA LEU A 160 -4.00 17.08 16.73
C LEU A 160 -4.52 17.45 15.33
N HIS A 161 -5.84 17.43 15.18
CA HIS A 161 -6.54 17.63 13.90
C HIS A 161 -7.00 19.07 13.70
N ALA A 162 -6.68 19.97 14.64
CA ALA A 162 -7.09 21.37 14.59
C ALA A 162 -6.46 22.10 13.41
N ILE A 163 -7.29 22.89 12.71
CA ILE A 163 -6.85 23.77 11.62
C ILE A 163 -6.27 25.04 12.24
N ILE A 164 -5.01 25.33 11.94
CA ILE A 164 -4.22 26.42 12.53
C ILE A 164 -3.48 27.20 11.45
N ASN A 165 -3.10 28.43 11.75
CA ASN A 165 -2.19 29.22 10.93
C ASN A 165 -0.79 29.19 11.56
N VAL A 166 0.21 28.71 10.85
CA VAL A 166 1.60 28.67 11.38
C VAL A 166 2.60 29.22 10.37
N LYS A 167 3.60 29.92 10.89
CA LYS A 167 4.64 30.56 10.08
C LYS A 167 5.73 29.52 9.87
N VAL A 168 5.95 29.15 8.62
CA VAL A 168 6.84 28.04 8.25
C VAL A 168 7.86 28.49 7.23
N ASP A 169 9.04 27.89 7.32
CA ASP A 169 10.05 27.98 6.29
C ASP A 169 9.68 26.99 5.19
N ASP A 170 9.39 27.52 4.00
CA ASP A 170 8.96 26.76 2.85
C ASP A 170 9.93 26.97 1.68
N VAL A 171 9.96 26.05 0.74
CA VAL A 171 10.79 26.17 -0.47
C VAL A 171 9.86 26.28 -1.66
N VAL A 172 9.79 27.48 -2.24
CA VAL A 172 8.99 27.76 -3.44
C VAL A 172 9.96 28.09 -4.57
N ASP A 173 9.91 27.33 -5.66
CA ASP A 173 10.79 27.49 -6.83
C ASP A 173 12.29 27.46 -6.50
N GLY A 174 12.68 26.68 -5.48
CA GLY A 174 14.07 26.54 -5.03
C GLY A 174 14.55 27.68 -4.12
N VAL A 175 13.68 28.63 -3.76
CA VAL A 175 13.98 29.73 -2.84
C VAL A 175 13.30 29.47 -1.49
N ALA A 176 14.07 29.58 -0.41
CA ALA A 176 13.54 29.53 0.94
C ALA A 176 12.72 30.80 1.22
N VAL A 177 11.41 30.64 1.39
CA VAL A 177 10.46 31.71 1.70
C VAL A 177 9.80 31.40 3.03
N ASN A 178 9.79 32.39 3.91
CA ASN A 178 9.05 32.29 5.16
C ASN A 178 7.63 32.85 4.94
N ARG A 179 6.60 32.01 5.10
CA ARG A 179 5.20 32.41 4.87
C ARG A 179 4.25 31.83 5.91
N MET A 180 3.13 32.52 6.08
CA MET A 180 2.01 32.09 6.91
C MET A 180 1.13 31.13 6.11
N ILE A 181 0.93 29.90 6.58
CA ILE A 181 0.13 28.87 5.90
C ILE A 181 -0.95 28.33 6.83
N GLU A 182 -2.15 28.13 6.29
CA GLU A 182 -3.21 27.37 6.95
C GLU A 182 -2.92 25.86 6.82
N THR A 183 -2.77 25.18 7.95
CA THR A 183 -2.40 23.76 8.03
C THR A 183 -3.03 23.11 9.27
N SER A 184 -2.69 21.85 9.57
CA SER A 184 -3.11 21.20 10.82
C SER A 184 -1.94 20.97 11.77
N VAL A 185 -2.20 20.92 13.08
CA VAL A 185 -1.19 20.63 14.11
C VAL A 185 -0.39 19.37 13.77
N GLY A 186 -1.07 18.31 13.33
CA GLY A 186 -0.40 17.07 12.94
C GLY A 186 0.46 17.18 11.66
N ARG A 187 0.09 18.03 10.69
CA ARG A 187 0.98 18.31 9.53
C ARG A 187 2.23 19.06 9.95
N VAL A 188 2.14 19.95 10.94
CA VAL A 188 3.33 20.63 11.50
C VAL A 188 4.27 19.61 12.13
N MET A 189 3.74 18.66 12.91
CA MET A 189 4.55 17.58 13.50
C MET A 189 5.19 16.67 12.45
N PHE A 190 4.48 16.34 11.37
CA PHE A 190 5.03 15.57 10.27
C PHE A 190 6.20 16.30 9.59
N ASN A 191 6.05 17.61 9.35
CA ASN A 191 7.05 18.42 8.68
C ASN A 191 8.34 18.64 9.50
N GLN A 192 8.35 18.33 10.80
CA GLN A 192 9.59 18.35 11.60
C GLN A 192 10.61 17.30 11.15
N PHE A 193 10.15 16.24 10.50
CA PHE A 193 11.00 15.18 9.96
C PHE A 193 11.35 15.40 8.48
N VAL A 194 10.65 16.30 7.79
CA VAL A 194 10.87 16.55 6.36
C VAL A 194 12.20 17.30 6.19
N PRO A 195 13.07 16.89 5.24
CA PRO A 195 14.29 17.61 4.96
C PRO A 195 14.03 19.06 4.55
N LYS A 196 14.78 20.00 5.14
CA LYS A 196 14.63 21.45 4.88
C LYS A 196 14.75 21.82 3.40
N GLU A 197 15.52 21.04 2.63
CA GLU A 197 15.74 21.21 1.20
C GLU A 197 14.47 20.99 0.36
N TYR A 198 13.53 20.17 0.84
CA TYR A 198 12.30 19.85 0.11
C TYR A 198 11.17 20.87 0.33
N GLY A 199 11.14 21.54 1.49
CA GLY A 199 10.11 22.50 1.86
C GLY A 199 8.92 21.89 2.62
N TYR A 200 7.89 22.71 2.85
CA TYR A 200 6.77 22.36 3.71
C TYR A 200 5.68 21.59 2.95
N ILE A 201 5.30 20.43 3.48
CA ILE A 201 4.30 19.54 2.88
C ILE A 201 2.93 19.78 3.52
N ASN A 202 2.03 20.44 2.78
CA ASN A 202 0.66 20.68 3.23
C ASN A 202 -0.38 19.81 2.50
N ALA A 203 -0.19 18.49 2.52
CA ALA A 203 -1.08 17.53 1.88
C ALA A 203 -1.58 16.46 2.87
N LEU A 204 -2.65 15.76 2.49
CA LEU A 204 -3.12 14.57 3.20
C LEU A 204 -2.24 13.38 2.81
N MET A 205 -1.69 12.67 3.80
CA MET A 205 -0.71 11.59 3.56
C MET A 205 -1.40 10.29 3.15
N THR A 206 -1.87 10.22 1.91
CA THR A 206 -2.31 8.95 1.28
C THR A 206 -1.10 8.15 0.81
N LYS A 207 -1.28 6.84 0.59
CA LYS A 207 -0.23 5.96 0.05
C LYS A 207 0.36 6.48 -1.27
N LYS A 208 -0.48 7.06 -2.14
CA LYS A 208 -0.04 7.65 -3.41
C LYS A 208 0.77 8.92 -3.16
N ALA A 209 0.26 9.84 -2.34
CA ALA A 209 0.96 11.07 -2.00
C ALA A 209 2.33 10.79 -1.36
N LEU A 210 2.42 9.83 -0.45
CA LEU A 210 3.69 9.41 0.17
C LEU A 210 4.70 8.91 -0.86
N ARG A 211 4.26 8.12 -1.86
CA ARG A 211 5.15 7.67 -2.94
C ARG A 211 5.70 8.85 -3.74
N ASP A 212 4.86 9.81 -4.09
CA ASP A 212 5.24 10.97 -4.88
C ASP A 212 6.19 11.90 -4.09
N ILE A 213 5.90 12.10 -2.80
CA ILE A 213 6.74 12.87 -1.87
C ILE A 213 8.12 12.23 -1.70
N ILE A 214 8.19 10.92 -1.43
CA ILE A 214 9.47 10.20 -1.28
C ILE A 214 10.28 10.31 -2.57
N GLY A 215 9.63 10.18 -3.72
CA GLY A 215 10.28 10.35 -5.03
C GLY A 215 10.79 11.78 -5.25
N GLY A 216 10.05 12.79 -4.79
CA GLY A 216 10.48 14.19 -4.82
C GLY A 216 11.67 14.46 -3.89
N ILE A 217 11.60 13.98 -2.65
CA ILE A 217 12.69 14.13 -1.66
C ILE A 217 13.97 13.49 -2.19
N LEU A 218 13.90 12.28 -2.77
CA LEU A 218 15.08 11.60 -3.31
C LEU A 218 15.70 12.33 -4.51
N LYS A 219 14.92 13.12 -5.27
CA LYS A 219 15.44 13.91 -6.39
C LYS A 219 16.19 15.16 -5.94
N VAL A 220 15.73 15.77 -4.85
CA VAL A 220 16.30 17.02 -4.32
C VAL A 220 17.45 16.74 -3.36
N THR A 221 17.34 15.65 -2.60
CA THR A 221 18.27 15.27 -1.52
C THR A 221 19.06 14.02 -1.89
N SER A 222 19.87 13.50 -0.97
CA SER A 222 20.64 12.28 -1.14
C SER A 222 19.93 11.02 -0.59
N THR A 223 20.42 9.85 -0.99
CA THR A 223 19.88 8.55 -0.59
C THR A 223 19.92 8.33 0.92
N ASP A 224 20.96 8.82 1.61
CA ASP A 224 21.12 8.69 3.06
C ASP A 224 20.12 9.56 3.84
N VAL A 225 19.88 10.80 3.39
CA VAL A 225 18.87 11.69 3.98
C VAL A 225 17.48 11.09 3.79
N THR A 226 17.19 10.58 2.58
CA THR A 226 15.93 9.90 2.28
C THR A 226 15.74 8.64 3.14
N ALA A 227 16.79 7.84 3.34
CA ALA A 227 16.71 6.65 4.19
C ALA A 227 16.40 7.00 5.67
N ARG A 228 17.01 8.07 6.21
CA ARG A 228 16.69 8.56 7.56
C ARG A 228 15.25 9.04 7.65
N PHE A 229 14.81 9.83 6.67
CA PHE A 229 13.42 10.28 6.59
C PHE A 229 12.43 9.10 6.59
N LEU A 230 12.72 8.04 5.82
CA LEU A 230 11.90 6.82 5.78
C LEU A 230 11.81 6.13 7.15
N ASP A 231 12.91 6.10 7.92
CA ASP A 231 12.91 5.57 9.28
C ASP A 231 12.08 6.43 10.24
N ASP A 232 12.22 7.75 10.16
CA ASP A 232 11.49 8.70 11.01
C ASP A 232 9.97 8.62 10.75
N ILE A 233 9.54 8.61 9.49
CA ILE A 233 8.11 8.50 9.14
C ILE A 233 7.54 7.14 9.52
N LYS A 234 8.34 6.06 9.48
CA LYS A 234 7.93 4.74 9.97
C LYS A 234 7.64 4.81 11.47
N HIS A 235 8.55 5.39 12.25
CA HIS A 235 8.35 5.53 13.69
C HIS A 235 7.16 6.44 14.03
N LEU A 236 7.01 7.56 13.33
CA LEU A 236 5.87 8.46 13.49
C LEU A 236 4.56 7.76 13.13
N GLY A 237 4.52 7.07 11.99
CA GLY A 237 3.36 6.33 11.51
C GLY A 237 2.88 5.29 12.50
N PHE A 238 3.77 4.42 13.01
CA PHE A 238 3.40 3.43 14.03
C PHE A 238 2.94 4.08 15.35
N THR A 239 3.64 5.13 15.80
CA THR A 239 3.28 5.83 17.05
C THR A 239 1.89 6.46 16.95
N MET A 240 1.59 7.09 15.81
CA MET A 240 0.30 7.74 15.58
C MET A 240 -0.82 6.75 15.29
N ALA A 241 -0.54 5.63 14.63
CA ALA A 241 -1.51 4.53 14.49
C ALA A 241 -1.90 3.97 15.87
N PHE A 242 -0.92 3.76 16.75
CA PHE A 242 -1.16 3.31 18.13
C PHE A 242 -1.94 4.34 18.95
N LYS A 243 -1.53 5.61 18.94
CA LYS A 243 -2.21 6.69 19.68
C LYS A 243 -3.61 6.98 19.14
N GLY A 244 -3.81 6.83 17.83
CA GLY A 244 -5.10 7.06 17.17
C GLY A 244 -6.17 6.06 17.57
N GLY A 245 -5.79 4.87 18.08
CA GLY A 245 -6.73 3.89 18.62
C GLY A 245 -7.78 3.43 17.60
N LEU A 246 -7.47 3.49 16.30
CA LEU A 246 -8.40 3.17 15.22
C LEU A 246 -8.79 1.69 15.31
N SER A 247 -10.08 1.43 15.43
CA SER A 247 -10.64 0.09 15.57
C SER A 247 -11.70 -0.16 14.51
N PHE A 248 -11.82 -1.43 14.11
CA PHE A 248 -12.84 -1.88 13.18
C PHE A 248 -13.99 -2.52 13.96
N SER A 249 -15.16 -1.91 13.92
CA SER A 249 -16.40 -2.43 14.52
C SER A 249 -17.45 -2.66 13.43
N LEU A 250 -18.40 -3.57 13.68
CA LEU A 250 -19.54 -3.78 12.79
C LEU A 250 -20.46 -2.55 12.71
N GLY A 251 -20.43 -1.69 13.74
CA GLY A 251 -21.15 -0.42 13.76
C GLY A 251 -20.62 0.57 12.71
N ASN A 252 -19.32 0.52 12.42
CA ASN A 252 -18.70 1.42 11.42
C ASN A 252 -19.01 1.01 9.97
N VAL A 253 -19.56 -0.19 9.76
CA VAL A 253 -19.94 -0.73 8.45
C VAL A 253 -21.37 -0.29 8.13
N MET A 254 -21.54 0.85 7.47
CA MET A 254 -22.86 1.43 7.18
C MET A 254 -23.50 0.80 5.95
N VAL A 255 -24.74 0.31 6.07
CA VAL A 255 -25.55 -0.17 4.94
C VAL A 255 -26.46 0.97 4.50
N PRO A 256 -26.45 1.37 3.21
CA PRO A 256 -27.28 2.47 2.73
C PRO A 256 -28.76 2.11 2.77
N GLU A 257 -29.60 2.99 3.32
CA GLU A 257 -31.06 2.77 3.38
C GLU A 257 -31.69 2.67 1.98
N ILE A 258 -31.11 3.40 1.01
CA ILE A 258 -31.55 3.40 -0.39
C ILE A 258 -31.48 2.00 -1.02
N LYS A 259 -30.69 1.08 -0.47
CA LYS A 259 -30.54 -0.29 -0.97
C LYS A 259 -31.89 -0.97 -1.21
N VAL A 260 -32.80 -0.94 -0.23
CA VAL A 260 -34.10 -1.61 -0.33
C VAL A 260 -34.91 -1.07 -1.51
N SER A 261 -34.91 0.25 -1.68
CA SER A 261 -35.61 0.91 -2.79
C SER A 261 -35.00 0.58 -4.16
N LEU A 262 -33.67 0.52 -4.26
CA LEU A 262 -32.97 0.19 -5.49
C LEU A 262 -33.16 -1.26 -5.91
N VAL A 263 -33.09 -2.18 -4.95
CA VAL A 263 -33.34 -3.60 -5.19
C VAL A 263 -34.77 -3.81 -5.67
N LYS A 264 -35.75 -3.15 -5.06
CA LYS A 264 -37.15 -3.22 -5.51
C LYS A 264 -37.29 -2.70 -6.95
N LYS A 265 -36.76 -1.51 -7.24
CA LYS A 265 -36.80 -0.94 -8.59
C LYS A 265 -36.15 -1.85 -9.63
N ALA A 266 -34.99 -2.43 -9.32
CA ALA A 266 -34.31 -3.36 -10.22
C ALA A 266 -35.13 -4.64 -10.46
N ASN A 267 -35.80 -5.17 -9.43
CA ASN A 267 -36.71 -6.32 -9.60
C ASN A 267 -37.90 -5.99 -10.49
N ASP A 268 -38.50 -4.79 -10.33
CA ASP A 268 -39.62 -4.34 -11.17
C ASP A 268 -39.18 -4.21 -12.65
N GLU A 269 -37.99 -3.65 -12.90
CA GLU A 269 -37.40 -3.57 -14.26
C GLU A 269 -37.11 -4.95 -14.85
N VAL A 270 -36.62 -5.91 -14.04
CA VAL A 270 -36.39 -7.29 -14.48
C VAL A 270 -37.72 -7.98 -14.82
N GLU A 271 -38.79 -7.73 -14.07
CA GLU A 271 -40.12 -8.28 -14.35
C GLU A 271 -40.67 -7.72 -15.68
N GLU A 272 -40.47 -6.45 -15.97
CA GLU A 272 -40.83 -5.84 -17.26
C GLU A 272 -40.09 -6.51 -18.43
N VAL A 273 -38.78 -6.75 -18.28
CA VAL A 273 -37.97 -7.47 -19.29
C VAL A 273 -38.47 -8.92 -19.47
N LEU A 274 -38.82 -9.61 -18.39
CA LEU A 274 -39.39 -10.96 -18.45
C LEU A 274 -40.76 -10.97 -19.16
N ASN A 275 -41.61 -9.96 -18.91
CA ASN A 275 -42.89 -9.82 -19.59
C ASN A 275 -42.73 -9.57 -21.08
N ASN A 276 -41.79 -8.70 -21.47
CA ASN A 276 -41.47 -8.46 -22.88
C ASN A 276 -40.97 -9.73 -23.58
N TYR A 277 -40.19 -10.56 -22.88
CA TYR A 277 -39.78 -11.87 -23.38
C TYR A 277 -40.96 -12.83 -23.54
N ASN A 278 -41.85 -12.91 -22.54
CA ASN A 278 -43.03 -13.77 -22.57
C ASN A 278 -44.03 -13.37 -23.67
N MET A 279 -44.10 -12.08 -24.01
CA MET A 279 -44.90 -11.56 -25.13
C MET A 279 -44.22 -11.74 -26.50
N GLY A 280 -42.97 -12.21 -26.53
CA GLY A 280 -42.21 -12.47 -27.75
C GLY A 280 -41.59 -11.23 -28.41
N PHE A 281 -41.52 -10.09 -27.70
CA PHE A 281 -40.92 -8.85 -28.23
C PHE A 281 -39.39 -8.88 -28.29
N ILE A 282 -38.74 -9.67 -27.41
CA ILE A 282 -37.28 -9.76 -27.31
C ILE A 282 -36.81 -11.21 -27.35
N THR A 283 -35.56 -11.42 -27.79
CA THR A 283 -34.92 -12.73 -27.79
C THR A 283 -34.36 -13.09 -26.40
N ASN A 284 -34.07 -14.38 -26.15
CA ASN A 284 -33.49 -14.80 -24.86
C ASN A 284 -32.10 -14.21 -24.60
N ASN A 285 -31.29 -13.97 -25.64
CA ASN A 285 -29.98 -13.34 -25.49
C ASN A 285 -30.11 -11.86 -25.11
N GLU A 286 -31.06 -11.14 -25.71
CA GLU A 286 -31.35 -9.75 -25.35
C GLU A 286 -31.90 -9.66 -23.92
N ARG A 287 -32.84 -10.54 -23.55
CA ARG A 287 -33.33 -10.67 -22.17
C ARG A 287 -32.18 -10.85 -21.18
N TYR A 288 -31.29 -11.80 -21.45
CA TYR A 288 -30.14 -12.11 -20.60
C TYR A 288 -29.20 -10.91 -20.43
N ASN A 289 -28.85 -10.23 -21.53
CA ASN A 289 -27.97 -9.06 -21.49
C ASN A 289 -28.63 -7.89 -20.74
N GLN A 290 -29.93 -7.62 -21.00
CA GLN A 290 -30.66 -6.56 -20.31
C GLN A 290 -30.74 -6.78 -18.79
N ILE A 291 -30.99 -8.02 -18.33
CA ILE A 291 -31.00 -8.35 -16.90
C ILE A 291 -29.62 -8.09 -16.28
N ILE A 292 -28.54 -8.49 -16.96
CA ILE A 292 -27.17 -8.22 -16.48
C ILE A 292 -26.91 -6.71 -16.38
N ASP A 293 -27.33 -5.96 -17.38
CA ASP A 293 -27.13 -4.51 -17.43
C ASP A 293 -27.89 -3.82 -16.29
N ILE A 294 -29.17 -4.17 -16.05
CA ILE A 294 -29.98 -3.64 -14.95
C ILE A 294 -29.26 -3.85 -13.61
N TRP A 295 -28.83 -5.08 -13.32
CA TRP A 295 -28.15 -5.40 -12.07
C TRP A 295 -26.78 -4.73 -11.95
N THR A 296 -26.04 -4.62 -13.04
CA THR A 296 -24.75 -3.92 -13.07
C THR A 296 -24.91 -2.43 -12.77
N HIS A 297 -25.95 -1.80 -13.32
CA HIS A 297 -26.26 -0.39 -13.10
C HIS A 297 -26.72 -0.14 -11.66
N ALA A 298 -27.64 -0.97 -11.15
CA ALA A 298 -28.11 -0.91 -9.75
C ALA A 298 -26.94 -1.06 -8.76
N ASN A 299 -26.03 -2.00 -9.02
CA ASN A 299 -24.85 -2.24 -8.19
C ASN A 299 -23.89 -1.05 -8.17
N SER A 300 -23.61 -0.49 -9.35
CA SER A 300 -22.72 0.66 -9.49
C SER A 300 -23.29 1.89 -8.79
N HIS A 301 -24.60 2.11 -8.91
CA HIS A 301 -25.30 3.20 -8.23
C HIS A 301 -25.25 3.03 -6.70
N LEU A 302 -25.59 1.84 -6.19
CA LEU A 302 -25.50 1.54 -4.75
C LEU A 302 -24.08 1.76 -4.21
N THR A 303 -23.06 1.30 -4.95
CA THR A 303 -21.66 1.45 -4.55
C THR A 303 -21.24 2.91 -4.47
N ASN A 304 -21.67 3.74 -5.41
CA ASN A 304 -21.34 5.17 -5.41
C ASN A 304 -22.04 5.91 -4.28
N THR A 305 -23.30 5.57 -3.99
CA THR A 305 -24.03 6.15 -2.85
C THR A 305 -23.39 5.74 -1.52
N LEU A 306 -23.08 4.45 -1.34
CA LEU A 306 -22.35 3.94 -0.18
C LEU A 306 -21.05 4.71 0.06
N MET A 307 -20.25 4.90 -0.97
CA MET A 307 -18.98 5.61 -0.84
C MET A 307 -19.16 7.08 -0.46
N LYS A 308 -20.22 7.73 -0.96
CA LYS A 308 -20.54 9.11 -0.62
C LYS A 308 -20.97 9.22 0.85
N GLU A 309 -21.89 8.37 1.31
CA GLU A 309 -22.33 8.34 2.70
C GLU A 309 -21.16 8.05 3.65
N LEU A 310 -20.35 7.06 3.33
CA LEU A 310 -19.19 6.68 4.12
C LEU A 310 -18.12 7.78 4.20
N SER A 311 -17.97 8.60 3.14
CA SER A 311 -17.04 9.74 3.13
C SER A 311 -17.51 10.92 3.99
N GLN A 312 -18.82 11.04 4.21
CA GLN A 312 -19.43 12.12 4.98
C GLN A 312 -19.56 11.75 6.47
N ASP A 313 -19.58 10.46 6.77
CA ASP A 313 -19.68 9.94 8.13
C ASP A 313 -18.51 10.38 9.02
N ASP A 314 -18.84 10.99 10.17
CA ASP A 314 -17.90 11.64 11.09
C ASP A 314 -16.87 12.55 10.39
N GLN A 315 -17.27 13.34 9.39
CA GLN A 315 -16.35 14.14 8.55
C GLN A 315 -15.23 13.31 7.89
N GLY A 316 -15.53 12.03 7.59
CA GLY A 316 -14.59 11.06 7.04
C GLY A 316 -13.67 10.42 8.09
N PHE A 317 -13.90 10.59 9.38
CA PHE A 317 -13.14 9.89 10.43
C PHE A 317 -13.65 8.47 10.72
N ASN A 318 -14.65 8.00 9.98
CA ASN A 318 -15.03 6.58 10.01
C ASN A 318 -13.80 5.69 9.73
N PRO A 319 -13.45 4.74 10.63
CA PRO A 319 -12.25 3.91 10.47
C PRO A 319 -12.23 3.09 9.16
N VAL A 320 -13.38 2.60 8.69
CA VAL A 320 -13.49 1.85 7.43
C VAL A 320 -13.17 2.76 6.24
N TYR A 321 -13.70 3.99 6.27
CA TYR A 321 -13.41 5.00 5.26
C TYR A 321 -11.92 5.37 5.26
N MET A 322 -11.36 5.63 6.44
CA MET A 322 -9.95 6.01 6.59
C MET A 322 -9.00 4.93 6.05
N MET A 323 -9.30 3.64 6.29
CA MET A 323 -8.49 2.53 5.75
C MET A 323 -8.50 2.52 4.21
N LEU A 324 -9.66 2.78 3.60
CA LEU A 324 -9.82 2.87 2.15
C LEU A 324 -9.14 4.10 1.55
N ASP A 325 -9.48 5.29 2.05
CA ASP A 325 -9.07 6.57 1.48
C ASP A 325 -7.56 6.81 1.63
N SER A 326 -6.99 6.37 2.75
CA SER A 326 -5.53 6.38 2.94
C SER A 326 -4.79 5.44 1.98
N GLY A 327 -5.47 4.43 1.42
CA GLY A 327 -4.87 3.35 0.65
C GLY A 327 -4.03 2.39 1.51
N ALA A 328 -4.21 2.42 2.84
CA ALA A 328 -3.53 1.53 3.77
C ALA A 328 -3.98 0.07 3.56
N ARG A 329 -5.30 -0.17 3.55
CA ARG A 329 -5.88 -1.49 3.37
C ARG A 329 -7.33 -1.37 2.91
N GLY A 330 -7.74 -2.28 2.03
CA GLY A 330 -9.10 -2.29 1.52
C GLY A 330 -9.18 -1.73 0.09
N SER A 331 -10.16 -2.20 -0.65
CA SER A 331 -10.53 -1.66 -1.96
C SER A 331 -12.00 -1.28 -1.98
N LYS A 332 -12.39 -0.44 -2.95
CA LYS A 332 -13.80 -0.06 -3.17
C LYS A 332 -14.68 -1.30 -3.33
N GLU A 333 -14.15 -2.30 -4.00
CA GLU A 333 -14.81 -3.58 -4.24
C GLU A 333 -15.00 -4.41 -2.96
N GLN A 334 -14.02 -4.41 -2.04
CA GLN A 334 -14.14 -5.11 -0.76
C GLN A 334 -15.18 -4.45 0.15
N ILE A 335 -15.21 -3.11 0.21
CA ILE A 335 -16.20 -2.38 1.01
C ILE A 335 -17.61 -2.55 0.43
N ARG A 336 -17.73 -2.58 -0.90
CA ARG A 336 -18.99 -2.92 -1.58
C ARG A 336 -19.55 -4.26 -1.13
N GLN A 337 -18.70 -5.28 -0.98
CA GLN A 337 -19.11 -6.61 -0.54
C GLN A 337 -19.48 -6.66 0.95
N LEU A 338 -18.93 -5.76 1.78
CA LEU A 338 -19.24 -5.68 3.20
C LEU A 338 -20.58 -5.01 3.48
N SER A 339 -20.85 -3.85 2.88
CA SER A 339 -22.06 -3.05 3.20
C SER A 339 -23.03 -2.83 2.05
N GLY A 340 -22.63 -3.06 0.80
CA GLY A 340 -23.47 -2.88 -0.38
C GLY A 340 -24.29 -4.13 -0.69
N MET A 341 -24.13 -4.60 -1.93
CA MET A 341 -24.54 -5.94 -2.35
C MET A 341 -23.38 -6.60 -3.07
N ARG A 342 -23.28 -7.93 -3.02
CA ARG A 342 -22.16 -8.64 -3.66
C ARG A 342 -22.30 -8.65 -5.18
N GLY A 343 -23.53 -8.66 -5.70
CA GLY A 343 -23.83 -8.52 -7.12
C GLY A 343 -23.68 -9.82 -7.92
N LEU A 344 -23.45 -9.68 -9.22
CA LEU A 344 -23.41 -10.79 -10.18
C LEU A 344 -22.15 -11.65 -10.03
N MET A 345 -22.31 -12.97 -10.16
CA MET A 345 -21.21 -13.94 -10.05
C MET A 345 -20.97 -14.66 -11.37
N ALA A 346 -19.71 -14.95 -11.67
CA ALA A 346 -19.34 -15.73 -12.84
C ALA A 346 -19.72 -17.20 -12.66
N LYS A 347 -20.32 -17.80 -13.68
CA LYS A 347 -20.66 -19.22 -13.73
C LYS A 347 -19.39 -20.06 -13.97
N PRO A 348 -19.27 -21.24 -13.34
CA PRO A 348 -18.20 -22.19 -13.68
C PRO A 348 -18.36 -22.65 -15.14
N GLN A 349 -17.27 -22.56 -15.91
CA GLN A 349 -17.25 -22.98 -17.31
C GLN A 349 -17.18 -24.51 -17.41
N LYS A 350 -17.96 -25.08 -18.33
CA LYS A 350 -17.72 -26.44 -18.83
C LYS A 350 -16.61 -26.39 -19.87
N SER A 351 -15.68 -27.35 -19.83
CA SER A 351 -14.59 -27.47 -20.81
C SER A 351 -15.14 -27.44 -22.24
N GLY A 352 -14.85 -26.37 -22.99
CA GLY A 352 -15.30 -26.17 -24.38
C GLY A 352 -16.24 -24.97 -24.61
N ALA A 353 -16.79 -24.35 -23.57
CA ALA A 353 -17.61 -23.13 -23.72
C ALA A 353 -16.74 -21.89 -23.97
N LYS A 354 -17.00 -21.17 -25.06
CA LYS A 354 -16.36 -19.88 -25.36
C LYS A 354 -17.10 -18.76 -24.62
N GLY A 355 -16.45 -18.16 -23.62
CA GLY A 355 -16.96 -16.99 -22.89
C GLY A 355 -17.30 -17.28 -21.43
N GLY A 356 -17.06 -16.31 -20.56
CA GLY A 356 -17.44 -16.38 -19.15
C GLY A 356 -18.92 -16.00 -19.00
N GLU A 357 -19.80 -16.99 -18.85
CA GLU A 357 -21.21 -16.73 -18.54
C GLU A 357 -21.34 -16.18 -17.11
N ILE A 358 -22.23 -15.21 -16.93
CA ILE A 358 -22.60 -14.63 -15.65
C ILE A 358 -23.93 -15.26 -15.20
N ILE A 359 -24.07 -15.52 -13.90
CA ILE A 359 -25.33 -16.01 -13.33
C ILE A 359 -26.30 -14.82 -13.27
N GLU A 360 -27.49 -14.97 -13.87
CA GLU A 360 -28.51 -13.90 -13.99
C GLU A 360 -29.08 -13.47 -12.63
N ASN A 361 -29.07 -14.36 -11.63
CA ASN A 361 -29.50 -14.07 -10.27
C ASN A 361 -28.32 -13.53 -9.45
N PRO A 362 -28.31 -12.23 -9.09
CA PRO A 362 -27.26 -11.65 -8.27
C PRO A 362 -27.41 -12.07 -6.80
N ILE A 363 -26.32 -11.88 -6.05
CA ILE A 363 -26.34 -11.95 -4.59
C ILE A 363 -26.68 -10.55 -4.05
N LEU A 364 -27.88 -10.41 -3.49
CA LEU A 364 -28.41 -9.14 -2.98
C LEU A 364 -27.91 -8.84 -1.56
N SER A 365 -27.67 -9.91 -0.81
CA SER A 365 -27.14 -9.84 0.55
C SER A 365 -25.68 -9.36 0.58
N ASN A 366 -25.26 -8.87 1.73
CA ASN A 366 -23.87 -8.48 2.02
C ASN A 366 -23.34 -9.27 3.23
N PHE A 367 -22.06 -9.13 3.54
CA PHE A 367 -21.48 -9.85 4.68
C PHE A 367 -21.99 -9.36 6.04
N LYS A 368 -22.55 -8.16 6.13
CA LYS A 368 -23.14 -7.64 7.37
C LYS A 368 -24.54 -8.20 7.64
N GLU A 369 -25.30 -8.50 6.59
CA GLU A 369 -26.67 -9.03 6.64
C GLU A 369 -26.74 -10.56 6.55
N ASP A 370 -25.58 -11.22 6.42
CA ASP A 370 -25.40 -12.65 6.15
C ASP A 370 -25.89 -13.09 4.75
N LEU A 371 -25.36 -14.21 4.27
CA LEU A 371 -25.76 -14.81 3.00
C LEU A 371 -26.68 -16.01 3.23
N SER A 372 -27.69 -16.15 2.38
CA SER A 372 -28.47 -17.38 2.32
C SER A 372 -27.61 -18.57 1.81
N VAL A 373 -28.06 -19.80 2.07
CA VAL A 373 -27.36 -21.02 1.64
C VAL A 373 -27.12 -21.03 0.13
N LEU A 374 -28.10 -20.59 -0.65
CA LEU A 374 -28.05 -20.57 -2.11
C LEU A 374 -27.06 -19.51 -2.62
N GLU A 375 -27.11 -18.29 -2.06
CA GLU A 375 -26.15 -17.22 -2.38
C GLU A 375 -24.72 -17.61 -2.01
N TYR A 376 -24.52 -18.23 -0.85
CA TYR A 376 -23.22 -18.72 -0.42
C TYR A 376 -22.70 -19.81 -1.38
N PHE A 377 -23.56 -20.77 -1.76
CA PHE A 377 -23.21 -21.82 -2.72
C PHE A 377 -22.79 -21.24 -4.08
N ILE A 378 -23.51 -20.25 -4.60
CA ILE A 378 -23.15 -19.54 -5.84
C ILE A 378 -21.75 -18.91 -5.70
N SER A 379 -21.48 -18.24 -4.58
CA SER A 379 -20.18 -17.60 -4.32
C SER A 379 -19.00 -18.57 -4.29
N THR A 380 -19.21 -19.85 -3.97
CA THR A 380 -18.11 -20.83 -3.86
C THR A 380 -17.42 -21.11 -5.20
N HIS A 381 -18.16 -21.04 -6.31
CA HIS A 381 -17.63 -21.35 -7.64
C HIS A 381 -16.56 -20.35 -8.07
N GLY A 382 -16.85 -19.05 -7.90
CA GLY A 382 -15.92 -17.97 -8.20
C GLY A 382 -14.67 -18.03 -7.32
N ALA A 383 -14.85 -18.25 -6.01
CA ALA A 383 -13.75 -18.35 -5.07
C ALA A 383 -12.80 -19.53 -5.40
N ARG A 384 -13.36 -20.72 -5.66
CA ARG A 384 -12.58 -21.90 -6.02
C ARG A 384 -11.82 -21.72 -7.32
N LYS A 385 -12.46 -21.16 -8.35
CA LYS A 385 -11.81 -20.87 -9.64
C LYS A 385 -10.67 -19.87 -9.46
N GLY A 386 -10.88 -18.79 -8.71
CA GLY A 386 -9.83 -17.80 -8.44
C GLY A 386 -8.60 -18.39 -7.76
N LEU A 387 -8.79 -19.26 -6.76
CA LEU A 387 -7.68 -19.95 -6.09
C LEU A 387 -6.95 -20.91 -7.03
N ALA A 388 -7.69 -21.70 -7.83
CA ALA A 388 -7.10 -22.63 -8.79
C ALA A 388 -6.33 -21.90 -9.89
N ASP A 389 -6.89 -20.83 -10.47
CA ASP A 389 -6.26 -20.03 -11.52
C ASP A 389 -4.98 -19.36 -11.00
N THR A 390 -4.96 -18.90 -9.75
CA THR A 390 -3.77 -18.29 -9.14
C THR A 390 -2.64 -19.31 -9.01
N ALA A 391 -2.96 -20.54 -8.57
CA ALA A 391 -1.99 -21.62 -8.47
C ALA A 391 -1.42 -22.02 -9.85
N LEU A 392 -2.27 -22.11 -10.88
CA LEU A 392 -1.84 -22.46 -12.25
C LEU A 392 -0.99 -21.37 -12.90
N LYS A 393 -1.43 -20.10 -12.84
CA LYS A 393 -0.73 -18.97 -13.49
C LYS A 393 0.64 -18.67 -12.90
N THR A 394 0.91 -19.10 -11.67
CA THR A 394 2.21 -18.91 -11.02
C THR A 394 3.34 -19.58 -11.80
N ALA A 395 3.08 -20.75 -12.39
CA ALA A 395 4.07 -21.46 -13.21
C ALA A 395 4.37 -20.73 -14.53
N ASP A 396 3.33 -20.21 -15.19
CA ASP A 396 3.46 -19.53 -16.49
C ASP A 396 4.28 -18.24 -16.39
N ALA A 397 4.08 -17.44 -15.33
CA ALA A 397 4.81 -16.19 -15.12
C ALA A 397 6.32 -16.42 -14.91
N GLY A 398 6.68 -17.46 -14.12
CA GLY A 398 8.07 -17.84 -13.91
C GLY A 398 8.73 -18.34 -15.20
N TYR A 399 8.00 -19.14 -15.99
CA TYR A 399 8.50 -19.62 -17.28
C TYR A 399 8.74 -18.48 -18.28
N LEU A 400 7.82 -17.51 -18.36
CA LEU A 400 8.00 -16.33 -19.21
C LEU A 400 9.24 -15.53 -18.82
N THR A 401 9.42 -15.29 -17.51
CA THR A 401 10.58 -14.56 -16.99
C THR A 401 11.89 -15.25 -17.37
N ARG A 402 11.96 -16.58 -17.23
CA ARG A 402 13.11 -17.36 -17.67
C ARG A 402 13.40 -17.18 -19.15
N ARG A 403 12.38 -17.29 -20.01
CA ARG A 403 12.56 -17.11 -21.47
C ARG A 403 13.07 -15.72 -21.84
N LEU A 404 12.64 -14.68 -21.11
CA LEU A 404 13.11 -13.32 -21.33
C LEU A 404 14.58 -13.18 -20.91
N VAL A 405 14.97 -13.76 -19.77
CA VAL A 405 16.37 -13.78 -19.31
C VAL A 405 17.26 -14.54 -20.31
N ASP A 406 16.83 -15.72 -20.76
CA ASP A 406 17.60 -16.55 -21.71
C ASP A 406 17.94 -15.80 -23.02
N VAL A 407 17.12 -14.82 -23.44
CA VAL A 407 17.36 -14.02 -24.66
C VAL A 407 18.20 -12.77 -24.38
N ALA A 408 18.07 -12.16 -23.21
CA ALA A 408 18.65 -10.85 -22.90
C ALA A 408 19.88 -10.92 -21.96
N GLN A 409 20.30 -12.10 -21.51
CA GLN A 409 21.35 -12.27 -20.50
C GLN A 409 22.71 -11.67 -20.92
N ASP A 410 23.06 -11.75 -22.21
CA ASP A 410 24.35 -11.29 -22.73
C ASP A 410 24.36 -9.79 -23.09
N VAL A 411 23.24 -9.07 -22.88
CA VAL A 411 23.14 -7.64 -23.17
C VAL A 411 23.77 -6.83 -22.03
N VAL A 412 24.94 -6.24 -22.29
CA VAL A 412 25.71 -5.43 -21.33
C VAL A 412 26.07 -4.07 -21.94
N ILE A 413 26.03 -3.00 -21.14
CA ILE A 413 26.45 -1.66 -21.54
C ILE A 413 27.98 -1.59 -21.49
N ASN A 414 28.63 -1.54 -22.66
CA ASN A 414 30.10 -1.57 -22.78
C ASN A 414 30.72 -0.20 -23.13
N GLU A 415 29.95 0.73 -23.67
CA GLU A 415 30.42 2.05 -24.10
C GLU A 415 29.47 3.15 -23.64
N VAL A 416 30.00 4.37 -23.46
CA VAL A 416 29.22 5.52 -22.97
C VAL A 416 28.37 6.15 -24.08
N ASP A 417 28.93 6.26 -25.30
CA ASP A 417 28.25 6.81 -26.47
C ASP A 417 28.71 6.06 -27.72
N CYS A 418 27.74 5.55 -28.48
CA CYS A 418 27.98 4.87 -29.76
C CYS A 418 28.02 5.83 -30.96
N GLY A 419 27.70 7.12 -30.76
CA GLY A 419 27.74 8.17 -31.77
C GLY A 419 26.63 8.09 -32.83
N THR A 420 25.61 7.25 -32.64
CA THR A 420 24.53 7.08 -33.62
C THR A 420 23.55 8.25 -33.61
N LEU A 421 23.13 8.69 -34.81
CA LEU A 421 22.01 9.64 -34.98
C LEU A 421 20.65 8.94 -35.13
N ARG A 422 20.64 7.60 -35.14
CA ARG A 422 19.42 6.82 -35.32
C ARG A 422 18.70 6.67 -33.98
N GLY A 423 17.47 7.15 -33.92
CA GLY A 423 16.56 6.99 -32.79
C GLY A 423 15.15 6.60 -33.23
N LEU A 424 14.26 6.45 -32.25
CA LEU A 424 12.83 6.25 -32.47
C LEU A 424 12.09 7.53 -32.05
N THR A 425 11.11 7.96 -32.84
CA THR A 425 10.23 9.07 -32.46
C THR A 425 9.20 8.58 -31.45
N ILE A 426 9.28 9.07 -30.22
CA ILE A 426 8.34 8.75 -29.15
C ILE A 426 7.25 9.82 -29.13
N ASN A 427 5.99 9.40 -29.17
CA ASN A 427 4.82 10.26 -29.03
C ASN A 427 3.96 9.73 -27.88
N ALA A 428 3.19 10.62 -27.25
CA ALA A 428 2.23 10.23 -26.22
C ALA A 428 1.25 9.16 -26.76
N LEU A 429 1.05 8.10 -25.98
CA LEU A 429 0.12 7.02 -26.33
C LEU A 429 -1.31 7.51 -26.09
N LYS A 430 -2.03 7.83 -27.16
CA LYS A 430 -3.43 8.28 -27.09
C LYS A 430 -4.37 7.12 -27.36
N LYS A 431 -5.39 6.98 -26.51
CA LYS A 431 -6.54 6.10 -26.76
C LYS A 431 -7.75 7.02 -26.91
N ASN A 432 -8.15 7.28 -28.16
CA ASN A 432 -9.07 8.35 -28.54
C ASN A 432 -8.47 9.73 -28.23
N GLU A 433 -9.14 10.55 -27.41
CA GLU A 433 -8.68 11.89 -27.01
C GLU A 433 -7.87 11.88 -25.70
N ASP A 434 -7.94 10.79 -24.93
CA ASP A 434 -7.24 10.66 -23.66
C ASP A 434 -5.80 10.18 -23.87
N ILE A 435 -4.87 10.91 -23.26
CA ILE A 435 -3.47 10.50 -23.16
C ILE A 435 -3.39 9.42 -22.07
N VAL A 436 -3.07 8.20 -22.49
CA VAL A 436 -2.92 7.04 -21.58
C VAL A 436 -1.54 7.03 -20.94
N GLU A 437 -0.52 7.43 -21.71
CA GLU A 437 0.87 7.49 -21.27
C GLU A 437 1.57 8.63 -22.01
N SER A 438 2.24 9.51 -21.25
CA SER A 438 2.86 10.76 -21.73
C SER A 438 4.38 10.72 -21.69
#